data_AF-A0A166H1F9-F1
#
_entry.id   AF-A0A166H1F9-F1
#
_cell.length_a   1.000
_cell.length_b   1.000
_cell.length_c   1.000
_cell.angle_alpha   90.00
_cell.angle_beta   90.00
_cell.angle_gamma   90.00
#
_symmetry.space_group_name_H-M   'P 1'
#
loop_
_entity.id
_entity.type
_entity.pdbx_description
1 polymer ?
#
loop_
_entity_poly.entity_id
_entity_poly.type
_entity_poly.pdbx_seq_one_letter_code
_entity_poly.pdbx_strand_id
1 'polypeptide(L)'
;MNEATTQCILYVPDDNEERSPLALCANIKGISQTHQDHQVCAYVIGIMINMVPARRQQLLDLIKFRIDIIALPSQAEVTMLDLTNLPIYDNSTYSVLLGFCFLLLFKNCTQQNYSSFAHFAGVAPDEEIPNPSSFKKAQAVREVLGSIPELKRLVIEFIINWSKSGRTSFNCMMAHLASLLEYNEMSAFRFCYETLILSESPVLKDPRVSDEVSNLYEALGLVNRSEYPKYFRYLAPKEQSSKIDRARFPTLAAVAQKIKAEVMGNRSVLQMVSFSSKGVT
;
A
#
# COMPACT_ATOMS: atom_id res chain seq x y z
N MET A 1 16.85 -14.70 27.32
CA MET A 1 16.43 -13.28 27.38
C MET A 1 14.93 -13.28 27.16
N ASN A 2 14.14 -13.06 28.22
CA ASN A 2 12.68 -12.94 28.09
C ASN A 2 12.39 -11.58 27.47
N GLU A 3 12.08 -11.54 26.18
CA GLU A 3 11.37 -10.39 25.62
C GLU A 3 10.06 -10.29 26.40
N ALA A 4 9.91 -9.25 27.20
CA ALA A 4 8.62 -8.87 27.73
C ALA A 4 7.71 -8.63 26.50
N THR A 5 6.86 -9.59 26.18
CA THR A 5 5.89 -9.47 25.09
C THR A 5 5.00 -8.28 25.42
N THR A 6 5.26 -7.15 24.76
CA THR A 6 4.43 -5.95 24.85
C THR A 6 3.00 -6.36 24.54
N GLN A 7 2.12 -6.23 25.53
CA GLN A 7 0.70 -6.47 25.38
C GLN A 7 0.11 -5.27 24.64
N CYS A 8 -0.46 -5.52 23.45
CA CYS A 8 -1.11 -4.50 22.65
C CYS A 8 -2.62 -4.61 22.77
N ILE A 9 -3.31 -3.50 22.53
CA ILE A 9 -4.78 -3.48 22.44
C ILE A 9 -5.23 -3.18 21.02
N LEU A 10 -6.40 -3.68 20.61
CA LEU A 10 -7.09 -3.14 19.44
C LEU A 10 -8.59 -3.10 19.71
N TYR A 11 -9.27 -2.19 19.00
CA TYR A 11 -10.71 -2.04 19.14
C TYR A 11 -11.43 -2.71 17.97
N VAL A 12 -12.49 -3.45 18.25
CA VAL A 12 -13.34 -4.11 17.24
C VAL A 12 -14.82 -3.80 17.48
N PRO A 13 -15.67 -3.97 16.47
CA PRO A 13 -17.12 -3.98 16.69
C PRO A 13 -17.53 -5.06 17.70
N ASP A 14 -18.61 -4.81 18.45
CA ASP A 14 -19.29 -5.85 19.22
C ASP A 14 -19.77 -6.99 18.30
N ASP A 15 -19.90 -8.21 18.82
CA ASP A 15 -20.19 -9.40 18.00
C ASP A 15 -21.53 -9.34 17.24
N ASN A 16 -22.44 -8.44 17.65
CA ASN A 16 -23.72 -8.19 16.98
C ASN A 16 -23.64 -7.11 15.87
N GLU A 17 -22.49 -6.44 15.73
CA GLU A 17 -22.26 -5.40 14.75
C GLU A 17 -21.23 -5.87 13.71
N GLU A 18 -21.59 -5.82 12.43
CA GLU A 18 -20.60 -6.08 11.38
C GLU A 18 -19.54 -4.98 11.36
N ARG A 19 -19.93 -3.72 11.55
CA ARG A 19 -19.03 -2.57 11.51
C ARG A 19 -19.39 -1.56 12.58
N SER A 20 -18.38 -0.97 13.21
CA SER A 20 -18.55 0.01 14.28
C SER A 20 -17.73 1.26 14.01
N PRO A 21 -18.35 2.42 13.71
CA PRO A 21 -17.63 3.69 13.61
C PRO A 21 -16.84 4.02 14.87
N LEU A 22 -17.34 3.64 16.06
CA LEU A 22 -16.66 3.85 17.34
C LEU A 22 -15.34 3.08 17.41
N ALA A 23 -15.36 1.78 17.09
CA ALA A 23 -14.14 0.98 17.03
C ALA A 23 -13.14 1.55 16.02
N LEU A 24 -13.61 2.03 14.88
CA LEU A 24 -12.75 2.64 13.87
C LEU A 24 -12.06 3.91 14.42
N CYS A 25 -12.83 4.85 14.96
CA CYS A 25 -12.33 6.10 15.51
C CYS A 25 -11.39 5.88 16.69
N ALA A 26 -11.68 4.90 17.55
CA ALA A 26 -10.82 4.54 18.67
C ALA A 26 -9.44 4.05 18.20
N ASN A 27 -9.39 3.20 17.17
CA ASN A 27 -8.12 2.77 16.58
C ASN A 27 -7.37 3.93 15.93
N ILE A 28 -8.04 4.79 15.14
CA ILE A 28 -7.42 5.95 14.48
C ILE A 28 -6.83 6.91 15.53
N LYS A 29 -7.60 7.24 16.57
CA LYS A 29 -7.13 8.07 17.70
C LYS A 29 -5.93 7.41 18.39
N GLY A 30 -6.00 6.09 18.60
CA GLY A 30 -4.91 5.30 19.17
C GLY A 30 -3.61 5.39 18.36
N ILE A 31 -3.70 5.30 17.02
CA ILE A 31 -2.54 5.47 16.12
C ILE A 31 -1.87 6.82 16.37
N SER A 32 -2.65 7.90 16.49
CA SER A 32 -2.12 9.26 16.72
C SER A 32 -1.44 9.40 18.08
N GLN A 33 -1.97 8.77 19.13
CA GLN A 33 -1.55 8.97 20.52
C GLN A 33 -0.41 8.05 20.98
N THR A 34 -0.29 6.85 20.42
CA THR A 34 0.75 5.91 20.85
C THR A 34 2.12 6.24 20.25
N HIS A 35 3.19 5.88 20.97
CA HIS A 35 4.57 5.92 20.49
C HIS A 35 5.17 4.52 20.29
N GLN A 36 4.41 3.46 20.59
CA GLN A 36 4.87 2.07 20.51
C GLN A 36 4.52 1.46 19.15
N ASP A 37 5.53 0.94 18.47
CA ASP A 37 5.42 0.45 17.08
C ASP A 37 4.44 -0.72 16.94
N HIS A 38 4.49 -1.72 17.84
CA HIS A 38 3.53 -2.84 17.84
C HIS A 38 2.10 -2.38 18.14
N GLN A 39 1.92 -1.37 19.00
CA GLN A 39 0.61 -0.83 19.31
C GLN A 39 -0.01 -0.09 18.13
N VAL A 40 0.80 0.64 17.34
CA VAL A 40 0.34 1.22 16.06
C VAL A 40 -0.14 0.11 15.12
N CYS A 41 0.61 -0.97 15.01
CA CYS A 41 0.25 -2.11 14.17
C CYS A 41 -1.05 -2.77 14.62
N ALA A 42 -1.25 -2.95 15.93
CA ALA A 42 -2.49 -3.47 16.50
C ALA A 42 -3.70 -2.61 16.08
N TYR A 43 -3.58 -1.29 16.17
CA TYR A 43 -4.67 -0.39 15.75
C TYR A 43 -4.94 -0.44 14.24
N VAL A 44 -3.91 -0.53 13.40
CA VAL A 44 -4.09 -0.71 11.94
C VAL A 44 -4.82 -2.01 11.61
N ILE A 45 -4.55 -3.08 12.36
CA ILE A 45 -5.30 -4.34 12.24
C ILE A 45 -6.73 -4.17 12.71
N GLY A 46 -6.98 -3.49 13.83
CA GLY A 46 -8.34 -3.19 14.30
C GLY A 46 -9.17 -2.48 13.24
N ILE A 47 -8.55 -1.54 12.51
CA ILE A 47 -9.15 -0.89 11.34
C ILE A 47 -9.49 -1.91 10.24
N MET A 48 -8.56 -2.81 9.88
CA MET A 48 -8.81 -3.84 8.87
C MET A 48 -9.92 -4.82 9.26
N ILE A 49 -9.95 -5.26 10.52
CA ILE A 49 -10.98 -6.15 11.06
C ILE A 49 -12.36 -5.52 10.90
N ASN A 50 -12.48 -4.23 11.24
CA ASN A 50 -13.72 -3.49 11.09
C ASN A 50 -14.16 -3.38 9.62
N MET A 51 -13.22 -3.28 8.68
CA MET A 51 -13.54 -3.19 7.25
C MET A 51 -13.88 -4.54 6.62
N VAL A 52 -13.28 -5.62 7.13
CA VAL A 52 -13.43 -6.99 6.62
C VAL A 52 -13.78 -7.96 7.76
N PRO A 53 -14.98 -7.84 8.37
CA PRO A 53 -15.32 -8.59 9.58
C PRO A 53 -15.27 -10.10 9.35
N ALA A 54 -15.66 -10.55 8.16
CA ALA A 54 -15.62 -11.94 7.74
C ALA A 54 -14.21 -12.57 7.76
N ARG A 55 -13.13 -11.76 7.76
CA ARG A 55 -11.75 -12.23 7.84
C ARG A 55 -11.09 -11.91 9.20
N ARG A 56 -11.87 -11.53 10.23
CA ARG A 56 -11.37 -11.17 11.57
C ARG A 56 -10.39 -12.20 12.12
N GLN A 57 -10.79 -13.47 12.20
CA GLN A 57 -9.92 -14.51 12.76
C GLN A 57 -8.65 -14.70 11.94
N GLN A 58 -8.78 -14.75 10.61
CA GLN A 58 -7.63 -14.86 9.71
C GLN A 58 -6.64 -13.69 9.91
N LEU A 59 -7.12 -12.46 10.07
CA LEU A 59 -6.27 -11.29 10.32
C LEU A 59 -5.56 -11.38 11.68
N LEU A 60 -6.24 -11.87 12.71
CA LEU A 60 -5.67 -12.05 14.04
C LEU A 60 -4.59 -13.14 14.05
N ASP A 61 -4.83 -14.26 13.37
CA ASP A 61 -3.89 -15.40 13.28
C ASP A 61 -2.58 -15.04 12.57
N LEU A 62 -2.59 -14.00 11.73
CA LEU A 62 -1.39 -13.51 11.05
C LEU A 62 -0.44 -12.74 11.99
N ILE A 63 -0.92 -12.32 13.15
CA ILE A 63 -0.17 -11.46 14.06
C ILE A 63 0.48 -12.30 15.15
N LYS A 64 1.76 -12.04 15.39
CA LYS A 64 2.59 -12.83 16.31
C LYS A 64 2.82 -12.18 17.68
N PHE A 65 2.28 -10.98 17.90
CA PHE A 65 2.35 -10.30 19.20
C PHE A 65 1.02 -10.44 19.94
N ARG A 66 1.10 -10.35 21.28
CA ARG A 66 -0.06 -10.50 22.16
C ARG A 66 -1.00 -9.31 22.00
N ILE A 67 -2.25 -9.60 21.67
CA ILE A 67 -3.31 -8.60 21.49
C ILE A 67 -4.45 -8.89 22.47
N ASP A 68 -4.85 -7.87 23.22
CA ASP A 68 -6.17 -7.84 23.86
C ASP A 68 -7.16 -7.18 22.92
N ILE A 69 -8.27 -7.87 22.69
CA ILE A 69 -9.34 -7.40 21.81
C ILE A 69 -10.40 -6.74 22.68
N ILE A 70 -10.69 -5.48 22.39
CA ILE A 70 -11.67 -4.68 23.11
C ILE A 70 -12.85 -4.40 22.18
N ALA A 71 -13.99 -4.99 22.47
CA ALA A 71 -15.22 -4.82 21.72
C ALA A 71 -15.91 -3.51 22.13
N LEU A 72 -16.29 -2.67 21.16
CA LEU A 72 -16.95 -1.40 21.41
C LEU A 72 -18.38 -1.40 20.83
N PRO A 73 -19.33 -0.76 21.54
CA PRO A 73 -19.15 0.01 22.77
C PRO A 73 -19.08 -0.81 24.07
N SER A 74 -19.42 -2.10 24.07
CA SER A 74 -19.68 -2.88 25.29
C SER A 74 -18.53 -2.93 26.31
N GLN A 75 -17.27 -2.84 25.88
CA GLN A 75 -16.09 -2.93 26.75
C GLN A 75 -15.33 -1.60 26.89
N ALA A 76 -15.94 -0.46 26.55
CA ALA A 76 -15.28 0.84 26.66
C ALA A 76 -14.80 1.17 28.08
N GLU A 77 -15.56 0.75 29.11
CA GLU A 77 -15.22 0.98 30.51
C GLU A 77 -13.95 0.21 30.95
N VAL A 78 -13.69 -0.96 30.36
CA VAL A 78 -12.53 -1.80 30.68
C VAL A 78 -11.22 -1.08 30.38
N THR A 79 -11.19 -0.23 29.35
CA THR A 79 -10.02 0.56 28.97
C THR A 79 -10.10 2.02 29.39
N MET A 80 -11.13 2.40 30.16
CA MET A 80 -11.45 3.80 30.49
C MET A 80 -11.53 4.68 29.22
N LEU A 81 -11.97 4.11 28.11
CA LEU A 81 -12.12 4.84 26.85
C LEU A 81 -13.37 5.71 26.90
N ASP A 82 -13.18 7.02 26.90
CA ASP A 82 -14.28 7.96 26.78
C ASP A 82 -14.79 8.02 25.32
N LEU A 83 -15.91 7.34 25.08
CA LEU A 83 -16.57 7.29 23.77
C LEU A 83 -17.08 8.66 23.31
N THR A 84 -17.40 9.56 24.25
CA THR A 84 -17.92 10.91 23.92
C THR A 84 -16.83 11.82 23.35
N ASN A 85 -15.57 11.51 23.64
CA ASN A 85 -14.38 12.21 23.17
C ASN A 85 -13.72 11.55 21.95
N LEU A 86 -14.42 10.63 21.28
CA LEU A 86 -13.96 10.09 19.99
C LEU A 86 -14.26 11.07 18.86
N PRO A 87 -13.33 11.24 17.90
CA PRO A 87 -13.56 12.10 16.75
C PRO A 87 -14.72 11.53 15.91
N ILE A 88 -15.56 12.42 15.40
CA ILE A 88 -16.60 12.10 14.42
C ILE A 88 -16.09 12.57 13.07
N TYR A 89 -15.85 11.64 12.16
CA TYR A 89 -15.43 11.95 10.80
C TYR A 89 -16.61 11.89 9.84
N ASP A 90 -16.50 12.61 8.72
CA ASP A 90 -17.40 12.43 7.59
C ASP A 90 -16.96 11.23 6.72
N ASN A 91 -17.81 10.81 5.79
CA ASN A 91 -17.54 9.64 4.95
C ASN A 91 -16.27 9.79 4.09
N SER A 92 -15.95 11.02 3.68
CA SER A 92 -14.77 11.32 2.86
C SER A 92 -13.50 11.17 3.68
N THR A 93 -13.44 11.79 4.86
CA THR A 93 -12.34 11.65 5.81
C THR A 93 -12.14 10.21 6.22
N TYR A 94 -13.23 9.48 6.52
CA TYR A 94 -13.15 8.04 6.81
C TYR A 94 -12.48 7.28 5.68
N SER A 95 -12.91 7.51 4.44
CA SER A 95 -12.35 6.81 3.27
C SER A 95 -10.85 7.08 3.11
N VAL A 96 -10.41 8.33 3.32
CA VAL A 96 -8.99 8.70 3.29
C VAL A 96 -8.20 7.98 4.37
N LEU A 97 -8.63 8.06 5.62
CA LEU A 97 -7.91 7.46 6.75
C LEU A 97 -7.77 5.94 6.59
N LEU A 98 -8.84 5.28 6.13
CA LEU A 98 -8.86 3.86 5.80
C LEU A 98 -7.90 3.51 4.67
N GLY A 99 -8.03 4.18 3.53
CA GLY A 99 -7.18 3.95 2.37
C GLY A 99 -5.70 4.20 2.69
N PHE A 100 -5.43 5.21 3.52
CA PHE A 100 -4.08 5.49 3.97
C PHE A 100 -3.51 4.38 4.85
N CYS A 101 -4.28 3.85 5.81
CA CYS A 101 -3.85 2.73 6.63
C CYS A 101 -3.49 1.49 5.79
N PHE A 102 -4.23 1.20 4.72
CA PHE A 102 -3.86 0.14 3.79
C PHE A 102 -2.58 0.47 3.01
N LEU A 103 -2.41 1.72 2.57
CA LEU A 103 -1.22 2.16 1.85
C LEU A 103 0.07 1.99 2.68
N LEU A 104 0.00 2.20 3.99
CA LEU A 104 1.13 2.04 4.91
C LEU A 104 1.75 0.63 4.89
N LEU A 105 1.00 -0.40 4.51
CA LEU A 105 1.52 -1.77 4.41
C LEU A 105 2.51 -1.92 3.23
N PHE A 106 2.38 -1.07 2.22
CA PHE A 106 3.10 -1.21 0.96
C PHE A 106 4.19 -0.14 0.80
N LYS A 107 3.98 1.06 1.33
CA LYS A 107 4.85 2.21 1.09
C LYS A 107 5.17 2.97 2.38
N ASN A 108 6.40 3.49 2.44
CA ASN A 108 6.76 4.50 3.43
C ASN A 108 6.17 5.83 2.97
N CYS A 109 5.10 6.26 3.63
CA CYS A 109 4.42 7.51 3.29
C CYS A 109 5.03 8.69 4.05
N THR A 110 5.35 9.76 3.33
CA THR A 110 5.67 11.07 3.90
C THR A 110 4.42 11.94 4.03
N GLN A 111 4.52 13.07 4.74
CA GLN A 111 3.43 14.05 4.82
C GLN A 111 2.99 14.54 3.43
N GLN A 112 3.95 14.76 2.52
CA GLN A 112 3.64 15.18 1.16
C GLN A 112 2.85 14.11 0.39
N ASN A 113 3.20 12.83 0.56
CA ASN A 113 2.45 11.73 -0.05
C ASN A 113 1.03 11.63 0.51
N TYR A 114 0.86 11.90 1.80
CA TYR A 114 -0.46 11.93 2.45
C TYR A 114 -1.34 13.06 1.89
N SER A 115 -0.83 14.28 1.79
CA SER A 115 -1.60 15.41 1.23
C SER A 115 -2.05 15.15 -0.20
N SER A 116 -1.17 14.60 -1.06
CA SER A 116 -1.54 14.20 -2.42
C SER A 116 -2.61 13.10 -2.45
N PHE A 117 -2.55 12.16 -1.51
CA PHE A 117 -3.51 11.07 -1.39
C PHE A 117 -4.90 11.57 -0.92
N ALA A 118 -4.93 12.43 0.10
CA ALA A 118 -6.16 13.04 0.64
C ALA A 118 -6.92 13.84 -0.42
N HIS A 119 -6.21 14.63 -1.23
CA HIS A 119 -6.83 15.43 -2.29
C HIS A 119 -7.57 14.57 -3.34
N PHE A 120 -7.07 13.37 -3.62
CA PHE A 120 -7.71 12.48 -4.60
C PHE A 120 -9.05 11.91 -4.11
N ALA A 121 -9.26 11.82 -2.80
CA ALA A 121 -10.51 11.32 -2.23
C ALA A 121 -11.67 12.34 -2.29
N GLY A 122 -11.46 13.49 -2.93
CA GLY A 122 -12.48 14.52 -3.09
C GLY A 122 -12.61 15.45 -1.88
N VAL A 123 -11.63 15.43 -0.97
CA VAL A 123 -11.57 16.39 0.13
C VAL A 123 -11.07 17.73 -0.38
N ALA A 124 -11.74 18.80 0.07
CA ALA A 124 -11.47 20.14 -0.40
C ALA A 124 -10.01 20.53 -0.08
N PRO A 125 -9.31 21.30 -0.95
CA PRO A 125 -7.90 21.64 -0.76
C PRO A 125 -7.59 22.37 0.55
N ASP A 126 -8.60 23.02 1.13
CA ASP A 126 -8.59 23.79 2.37
C ASP A 126 -8.97 22.97 3.61
N GLU A 127 -9.47 21.75 3.44
CA GLU A 127 -9.85 20.86 4.53
C GLU A 127 -8.66 20.00 4.96
N GLU A 128 -8.13 20.28 6.15
CA GLU A 128 -6.99 19.56 6.71
C GLU A 128 -7.44 18.25 7.37
N ILE A 129 -7.28 17.14 6.66
CA ILE A 129 -7.51 15.82 7.25
C ILE A 129 -6.35 15.46 8.17
N PRO A 130 -6.60 15.11 9.44
CA PRO A 130 -5.53 14.75 10.36
C PRO A 130 -4.77 13.53 9.84
N ASN A 131 -3.46 13.65 9.63
CA ASN A 131 -2.62 12.49 9.35
C ASN A 131 -2.38 11.73 10.66
N PRO A 132 -2.91 10.51 10.83
CA PRO A 132 -2.76 9.78 12.09
C PRO A 132 -1.32 9.26 12.29
N SER A 133 -0.53 9.16 11.21
CA SER A 133 0.75 8.48 11.23
C SER A 133 1.91 9.39 10.83
N SER A 134 2.85 9.57 11.77
CA SER A 134 4.19 10.10 11.44
C SER A 134 4.95 9.14 10.51
N PHE A 135 6.03 9.62 9.88
CA PHE A 135 6.90 8.78 9.05
C PHE A 135 7.43 7.56 9.81
N LYS A 136 7.83 7.73 11.08
CA LYS A 136 8.31 6.63 11.93
C LYS A 136 7.23 5.55 12.12
N LYS A 137 5.99 5.97 12.39
CA LYS A 137 4.84 5.06 12.56
C LYS A 137 4.50 4.35 11.24
N ALA A 138 4.57 5.06 10.12
CA ALA A 138 4.37 4.50 8.79
C ALA A 138 5.42 3.41 8.47
N GLN A 139 6.68 3.69 8.80
CA GLN A 139 7.77 2.74 8.66
C GLN A 139 7.55 1.50 9.54
N ALA A 140 7.17 1.67 10.80
CA ALA A 140 6.86 0.55 11.71
C ALA A 140 5.75 -0.35 11.15
N VAL A 141 4.65 0.23 10.66
CA VAL A 141 3.55 -0.53 10.03
C VAL A 141 4.06 -1.31 8.82
N ARG A 142 4.86 -0.68 7.95
CA ARG A 142 5.42 -1.36 6.78
C ARG A 142 6.38 -2.49 7.14
N GLU A 143 7.21 -2.31 8.16
CA GLU A 143 8.19 -3.31 8.58
C GLU A 143 7.53 -4.50 9.30
N VAL A 144 6.56 -4.23 10.18
CA VAL A 144 5.89 -5.28 10.97
C VAL A 144 4.76 -5.94 10.18
N LEU A 145 3.78 -5.17 9.70
CA LEU A 145 2.62 -5.71 8.99
C LEU A 145 2.91 -5.92 7.50
N GLY A 146 3.62 -4.98 6.87
CA GLY A 146 3.99 -5.08 5.46
C GLY A 146 5.00 -6.18 5.14
N SER A 147 5.67 -6.77 6.13
CA SER A 147 6.52 -7.96 5.93
C SER A 147 5.72 -9.26 5.89
N ILE A 148 4.42 -9.25 6.22
CA ILE A 148 3.54 -10.42 6.21
C ILE A 148 2.93 -10.56 4.80
N PRO A 149 3.38 -11.51 3.96
CA PRO A 149 2.95 -11.58 2.55
C PRO A 149 1.46 -11.90 2.43
N GLU A 150 0.96 -12.76 3.31
CA GLU A 150 -0.45 -13.16 3.33
C GLU A 150 -1.35 -11.97 3.66
N LEU A 151 -0.97 -11.10 4.61
CA LEU A 151 -1.73 -9.88 4.90
C LEU A 151 -1.79 -8.95 3.69
N LYS A 152 -0.64 -8.74 3.02
CA LYS A 152 -0.60 -7.95 1.78
C LYS A 152 -1.51 -8.53 0.71
N ARG A 153 -1.54 -9.85 0.53
CA ARG A 153 -2.43 -10.54 -0.41
C ARG A 153 -3.90 -10.27 -0.08
N LEU A 154 -4.31 -10.46 1.17
CA LEU A 154 -5.68 -10.21 1.64
C LEU A 154 -6.12 -8.77 1.36
N VAL A 155 -5.25 -7.80 1.65
CA VAL A 155 -5.53 -6.38 1.45
C VAL A 155 -5.63 -6.05 -0.05
N ILE A 156 -4.75 -6.59 -0.89
CA ILE A 156 -4.83 -6.39 -2.36
C ILE A 156 -6.12 -6.97 -2.93
N GLU A 157 -6.52 -8.19 -2.54
CA GLU A 157 -7.79 -8.79 -2.96
C GLU A 157 -8.98 -7.90 -2.57
N PHE A 158 -8.98 -7.40 -1.33
CA PHE A 158 -10.00 -6.48 -0.86
C PHE A 158 -10.06 -5.21 -1.72
N ILE A 159 -8.91 -4.56 -1.94
CA ILE A 159 -8.82 -3.32 -2.73
C ILE A 159 -9.33 -3.56 -4.16
N ILE A 160 -8.89 -4.64 -4.82
CA ILE A 160 -9.31 -4.98 -6.19
C ILE A 160 -10.82 -5.18 -6.24
N ASN A 161 -11.39 -5.95 -5.33
CA ASN A 161 -12.82 -6.24 -5.31
C ASN A 161 -13.64 -4.95 -5.13
N TRP A 162 -13.26 -4.11 -4.16
CA TRP A 162 -13.98 -2.86 -3.90
C TRP A 162 -13.75 -1.78 -4.96
N SER A 163 -12.61 -1.79 -5.65
CA SER A 163 -12.34 -0.86 -6.76
C SER A 163 -13.27 -1.04 -7.97
N LYS A 164 -13.82 -2.26 -8.14
CA LYS A 164 -14.68 -2.62 -9.29
C LYS A 164 -16.16 -2.34 -9.04
N SER A 165 -16.56 -2.17 -7.78
CA SER A 165 -17.96 -2.05 -7.39
C SER A 165 -18.35 -0.59 -7.18
N GLY A 166 -19.50 -0.16 -7.71
CA GLY A 166 -20.14 1.10 -7.29
C GLY A 166 -19.45 2.42 -7.67
N ARG A 167 -20.02 3.52 -7.17
CA ARG A 167 -19.56 4.90 -7.38
C ARG A 167 -19.46 5.70 -6.07
N THR A 168 -19.31 5.02 -4.94
CA THR A 168 -19.15 5.71 -3.64
C THR A 168 -17.75 6.30 -3.50
N SER A 169 -17.56 7.29 -2.63
CA SER A 169 -16.25 7.85 -2.30
C SER A 169 -15.26 6.78 -1.87
N PHE A 170 -15.72 5.78 -1.11
CA PHE A 170 -14.92 4.63 -0.70
C PHE A 170 -14.45 3.79 -1.89
N ASN A 171 -15.32 3.52 -2.88
CA ASN A 171 -14.94 2.78 -4.09
C ASN A 171 -13.93 3.55 -4.93
N CYS A 172 -14.14 4.86 -5.11
CA CYS A 172 -13.18 5.75 -5.79
C CYS A 172 -11.82 5.73 -5.07
N MET A 173 -11.84 5.74 -3.74
CA MET A 173 -10.63 5.64 -2.93
C MET A 173 -9.92 4.30 -3.14
N MET A 174 -10.65 3.18 -3.12
CA MET A 174 -10.07 1.86 -3.38
C MET A 174 -9.52 1.75 -4.81
N ALA A 175 -10.19 2.35 -5.81
CA ALA A 175 -9.69 2.42 -7.19
C ALA A 175 -8.40 3.25 -7.31
N HIS A 176 -8.31 4.37 -6.59
CA HIS A 176 -7.07 5.13 -6.52
C HIS A 176 -5.95 4.33 -5.86
N LEU A 177 -6.24 3.70 -4.72
CA LEU A 177 -5.26 2.88 -4.00
C LEU A 177 -4.78 1.71 -4.85
N ALA A 178 -5.68 1.03 -5.56
CA ALA A 178 -5.36 0.05 -6.59
C ALA A 178 -4.34 0.62 -7.59
N SER A 179 -4.64 1.77 -8.20
CA SER A 179 -3.75 2.42 -9.18
C SER A 179 -2.35 2.75 -8.62
N LEU A 180 -2.26 3.18 -7.36
CA LEU A 180 -0.99 3.47 -6.69
C LEU A 180 -0.15 2.21 -6.43
N LEU A 181 -0.80 1.06 -6.31
CA LEU A 181 -0.18 -0.22 -6.02
C LEU A 181 0.10 -1.06 -7.27
N GLU A 182 -0.36 -0.62 -8.45
CA GLU A 182 -0.03 -1.25 -9.73
C GLU A 182 1.49 -1.32 -9.94
N TYR A 183 1.99 -2.54 -10.15
CA TYR A 183 3.41 -2.86 -10.31
C TYR A 183 4.29 -2.44 -9.11
N ASN A 184 3.70 -2.17 -7.94
CA ASN A 184 4.48 -1.87 -6.74
C ASN A 184 5.36 -3.08 -6.38
N GLU A 185 6.61 -2.83 -6.00
CA GLU A 185 7.65 -3.87 -5.81
C GLU A 185 8.02 -4.66 -7.09
N MET A 186 7.57 -4.23 -8.27
CA MET A 186 7.90 -4.84 -9.58
C MET A 186 8.65 -3.89 -10.51
N SER A 187 9.30 -2.85 -9.98
CA SER A 187 9.86 -1.74 -10.77
C SER A 187 10.90 -2.20 -11.78
N ALA A 188 11.81 -3.11 -11.40
CA ALA A 188 12.84 -3.65 -12.30
C ALA A 188 12.21 -4.39 -13.50
N PHE A 189 11.27 -5.31 -13.23
CA PHE A 189 10.52 -6.01 -14.26
C PHE A 189 9.78 -5.03 -15.19
N ARG A 190 9.08 -4.06 -14.60
CA ARG A 190 8.33 -3.06 -15.35
C ARG A 190 9.23 -2.21 -16.26
N PHE A 191 10.39 -1.78 -15.76
CA PHE A 191 11.35 -1.02 -16.59
C PHE A 191 11.86 -1.86 -17.75
N CYS A 192 12.25 -3.12 -17.51
CA CYS A 192 12.67 -4.02 -18.59
C CYS A 192 11.57 -4.20 -19.64
N TYR A 193 10.33 -4.44 -19.21
CA TYR A 193 9.19 -4.58 -20.12
C TYR A 193 8.95 -3.31 -20.95
N GLU A 194 8.75 -2.16 -20.29
CA GLU A 194 8.41 -0.91 -20.98
C GLU A 194 9.54 -0.41 -21.88
N THR A 195 10.80 -0.58 -21.47
CA THR A 195 11.95 0.07 -22.12
C THR A 195 12.70 -0.84 -23.07
N LEU A 196 12.78 -2.15 -22.80
CA LEU A 196 13.55 -3.08 -23.62
C LEU A 196 12.64 -3.95 -24.49
N ILE A 197 11.58 -4.51 -23.92
CA ILE A 197 10.70 -5.45 -24.63
C ILE A 197 9.82 -4.71 -25.63
N LEU A 198 9.09 -3.68 -25.20
CA LEU A 198 8.20 -2.93 -26.09
C LEU A 198 8.93 -2.16 -27.20
N SER A 199 10.21 -1.81 -26.99
CA SER A 199 11.03 -1.10 -27.97
C SER A 199 11.84 -2.03 -28.86
N GLU A 200 11.76 -3.34 -28.64
CA GLU A 200 12.59 -4.36 -29.30
C GLU A 200 14.10 -4.03 -29.23
N SER A 201 14.55 -3.57 -28.05
CA SER A 201 15.91 -3.07 -27.84
C SER A 201 16.97 -4.09 -28.30
N PRO A 202 18.02 -3.66 -29.03
CA PRO A 202 19.09 -4.55 -29.49
C PRO A 202 19.86 -5.22 -28.35
N VAL A 203 19.80 -4.65 -27.14
CA VAL A 203 20.38 -5.24 -25.92
C VAL A 203 19.85 -6.63 -25.65
N LEU A 204 18.60 -6.94 -26.03
CA LEU A 204 18.00 -8.26 -25.86
C LEU A 204 18.67 -9.35 -26.72
N LYS A 205 19.45 -8.96 -27.73
CA LYS A 205 20.19 -9.87 -28.62
C LYS A 205 21.67 -10.01 -28.22
N ASP A 206 22.12 -9.27 -27.21
CA ASP A 206 23.52 -9.32 -26.77
C ASP A 206 23.80 -10.65 -26.04
N PRO A 207 24.77 -11.46 -26.50
CA PRO A 207 25.06 -12.76 -25.91
C PRO A 207 25.45 -12.70 -24.42
N ARG A 208 25.95 -11.57 -23.93
CA ARG A 208 26.40 -11.41 -22.53
C ARG A 208 25.26 -11.37 -21.54
N VAL A 209 24.02 -11.11 -21.99
CA VAL A 209 22.82 -11.04 -21.15
C VAL A 209 21.80 -12.12 -21.50
N SER A 210 22.18 -13.13 -22.30
CA SER A 210 21.27 -14.18 -22.77
C SER A 210 20.52 -14.89 -21.64
N ASP A 211 21.19 -15.19 -20.54
CA ASP A 211 20.60 -15.83 -19.35
C ASP A 211 19.57 -14.90 -18.67
N GLU A 212 19.90 -13.61 -18.53
CA GLU A 212 18.97 -12.61 -17.98
C GLU A 212 17.75 -12.41 -18.89
N VAL A 213 17.95 -12.45 -20.21
CA VAL A 213 16.88 -12.37 -21.21
C VAL A 213 15.96 -13.58 -21.09
N SER A 214 16.50 -14.79 -20.94
CA SER A 214 15.70 -16.00 -20.71
C SER A 214 14.89 -15.91 -19.41
N ASN A 215 15.51 -15.46 -18.32
CA ASN A 215 14.83 -15.21 -17.04
C ASN A 215 13.70 -14.18 -17.17
N LEU A 216 13.92 -13.11 -17.94
CA LEU A 216 12.92 -12.08 -18.18
C LEU A 216 11.73 -12.62 -19.01
N TYR A 217 11.97 -13.43 -20.04
CA TYR A 217 10.92 -14.07 -20.82
C TYR A 217 10.10 -15.08 -20.00
N GLU A 218 10.75 -15.87 -19.14
CA GLU A 218 10.05 -16.72 -18.17
C GLU A 218 9.12 -15.90 -17.28
N ALA A 219 9.65 -14.80 -16.70
CA ALA A 219 8.89 -13.91 -15.83
C ALA A 219 7.70 -13.26 -16.57
N LEU A 220 7.89 -12.80 -17.80
CA LEU A 220 6.83 -12.26 -18.67
C LEU A 220 5.74 -13.29 -18.92
N GLY A 221 6.14 -14.53 -19.23
CA GLY A 221 5.21 -15.63 -19.46
C GLY A 221 4.33 -15.93 -18.25
N LEU A 222 4.86 -15.81 -17.02
CA LEU A 222 4.08 -15.97 -15.78
C LEU A 222 3.17 -14.79 -15.52
N VAL A 223 3.68 -13.55 -15.65
CA VAL A 223 2.92 -12.33 -15.41
C VAL A 223 1.74 -12.21 -16.38
N ASN A 224 1.94 -12.50 -17.67
CA ASN A 224 0.90 -12.41 -18.69
C ASN A 224 -0.20 -13.48 -18.53
N ARG A 225 0.11 -14.61 -17.86
CA ARG A 225 -0.86 -15.67 -17.58
C ARG A 225 -1.63 -15.45 -16.29
N SER A 226 -1.23 -14.49 -15.47
CA SER A 226 -1.93 -14.14 -14.23
C SER A 226 -3.24 -13.41 -14.53
N GLU A 227 -4.27 -13.67 -13.72
CA GLU A 227 -5.52 -12.89 -13.76
C GLU A 227 -5.28 -11.41 -13.44
N TYR A 228 -4.26 -11.12 -12.62
CA TYR A 228 -3.93 -9.78 -12.16
C TYR A 228 -2.44 -9.44 -12.40
N PRO A 229 -2.01 -9.23 -13.66
CA PRO A 229 -0.60 -9.00 -13.99
C PRO A 229 0.02 -7.83 -13.22
N LYS A 230 -0.77 -6.76 -13.02
CA LYS A 230 -0.34 -5.54 -12.32
C LYS A 230 -0.08 -5.75 -10.83
N TYR A 231 -0.65 -6.79 -10.23
CA TYR A 231 -0.52 -7.12 -8.80
C TYR A 231 0.19 -8.45 -8.58
N PHE A 232 0.87 -8.97 -9.61
CA PHE A 232 1.48 -10.29 -9.61
C PHE A 232 2.37 -10.54 -8.39
N ARG A 233 3.15 -9.53 -7.96
CA ARG A 233 4.01 -9.63 -6.78
C ARG A 233 3.28 -10.08 -5.51
N TYR A 234 2.03 -9.65 -5.32
CA TYR A 234 1.26 -9.92 -4.10
C TYR A 234 0.36 -11.14 -4.23
N LEU A 235 -0.13 -11.43 -5.43
CA LEU A 235 -1.15 -12.45 -5.66
C LEU A 235 -0.60 -13.78 -6.17
N ALA A 236 0.58 -13.79 -6.79
CA ALA A 236 1.18 -15.03 -7.26
C ALA A 236 1.83 -15.83 -6.10
N PRO A 237 1.90 -17.16 -6.21
CA PRO A 237 2.67 -17.99 -5.28
C PRO A 237 4.12 -17.50 -5.16
N LYS A 238 4.72 -17.66 -3.98
CA LYS A 238 6.06 -17.12 -3.66
C LYS A 238 7.13 -17.60 -4.65
N GLU A 239 7.03 -18.85 -5.09
CA GLU A 239 7.93 -19.45 -6.07
C GLU A 239 7.88 -18.71 -7.41
N GLN A 240 6.68 -18.30 -7.83
CA GLN A 240 6.47 -17.54 -9.06
C GLN A 240 6.79 -16.06 -8.90
N SER A 241 6.40 -15.44 -7.78
CA SER A 241 6.64 -14.01 -7.54
C SER A 241 8.13 -13.69 -7.34
N SER A 242 8.96 -14.66 -6.98
CA SER A 242 10.43 -14.51 -6.98
C SER A 242 11.04 -14.39 -8.39
N LYS A 243 10.31 -14.83 -9.43
CA LYS A 243 10.81 -14.85 -10.81
C LYS A 243 10.96 -13.45 -11.42
N ILE A 244 10.29 -12.45 -10.84
CA ILE A 244 10.36 -11.04 -11.22
C ILE A 244 11.37 -10.24 -10.38
N ASP A 245 12.11 -10.89 -9.47
CA ASP A 245 13.09 -10.20 -8.63
C ASP A 245 14.24 -9.64 -9.49
N ARG A 246 14.67 -8.41 -9.16
CA ARG A 246 15.77 -7.70 -9.85
C ARG A 246 17.03 -8.55 -9.96
N ALA A 247 17.31 -9.38 -8.97
CA ALA A 247 18.48 -10.25 -8.93
C ALA A 247 18.55 -11.27 -10.09
N ARG A 248 17.43 -11.55 -10.77
CA ARG A 248 17.40 -12.47 -11.92
C ARG A 248 17.77 -11.83 -13.25
N PHE A 249 17.72 -10.51 -13.33
CA PHE A 249 18.08 -9.74 -14.52
C PHE A 249 18.67 -8.37 -14.15
N PRO A 250 19.75 -8.35 -13.34
CA PRO A 250 20.30 -7.11 -12.79
C PRO A 250 20.88 -6.18 -13.85
N THR A 251 21.53 -6.72 -14.89
CA THR A 251 22.13 -5.94 -15.97
C THR A 251 21.04 -5.31 -16.83
N LEU A 252 20.03 -6.09 -17.23
CA LEU A 252 18.89 -5.58 -18.00
C LEU A 252 18.14 -4.50 -17.23
N ALA A 253 17.91 -4.71 -15.92
CA ALA A 253 17.26 -3.71 -15.08
C ALA A 253 18.06 -2.40 -15.00
N ALA A 254 19.39 -2.47 -14.89
CA ALA A 254 20.25 -1.30 -14.87
C ALA A 254 20.25 -0.55 -16.22
N VAL A 255 20.33 -1.29 -17.33
CA VAL A 255 20.27 -0.71 -18.69
C VAL A 255 18.92 -0.05 -18.94
N ALA A 256 17.82 -0.73 -18.65
CA ALA A 256 16.47 -0.19 -18.80
C ALA A 256 16.28 1.09 -17.98
N GLN A 257 16.75 1.09 -16.73
CA GLN A 257 16.69 2.26 -15.86
C GLN A 257 17.50 3.44 -16.42
N LYS A 258 18.69 3.19 -16.97
CA LYS A 258 19.54 4.22 -17.58
C LYS A 258 18.86 4.84 -18.80
N ILE A 259 18.36 4.01 -19.73
CA ILE A 259 17.65 4.49 -20.92
C ILE A 259 16.42 5.31 -20.53
N LYS A 260 15.63 4.84 -19.56
CA LYS A 260 14.44 5.56 -19.09
C LYS A 260 14.80 6.92 -18.47
N ALA A 261 15.89 6.99 -17.70
CA ALA A 261 16.39 8.23 -17.13
C ALA A 261 16.86 9.22 -18.21
N GLU A 262 17.56 8.75 -19.25
CA GLU A 262 18.00 9.59 -20.38
C GLU A 262 16.81 10.12 -21.19
N VAL A 263 15.79 9.30 -21.45
CA VAL A 263 14.57 9.74 -22.15
C VAL A 263 13.80 10.77 -21.33
N MET A 264 13.67 10.60 -20.01
CA MET A 264 12.98 11.57 -19.14
C MET A 264 13.80 12.85 -18.94
N GLY A 265 15.12 12.74 -18.80
CA GLY A 265 16.04 13.88 -18.76
C GLY A 265 15.98 14.68 -20.05
N ASN A 266 15.98 14.00 -21.20
CA ASN A 266 15.85 14.64 -22.51
C ASN A 266 14.47 15.26 -22.74
N ARG A 267 13.38 14.71 -22.18
CA ARG A 267 12.05 15.38 -22.22
C ARG A 267 12.04 16.68 -21.42
N SER A 268 12.76 16.74 -20.31
CA SER A 268 12.92 17.95 -19.50
C SER A 268 13.74 19.02 -20.25
N VAL A 269 14.78 18.60 -20.97
CA VAL A 269 15.61 19.47 -21.81
C VAL A 269 14.87 19.90 -23.08
N LEU A 270 14.10 19.02 -23.74
CA LEU A 270 13.30 19.37 -24.92
C LEU A 270 12.17 20.34 -24.59
N GLN A 271 11.57 20.24 -23.39
CA GLN A 271 10.65 21.27 -22.90
C GLN A 271 11.37 22.61 -22.68
N MET A 272 12.60 22.62 -22.14
CA MET A 272 13.38 23.87 -22.00
C MET A 272 13.88 24.45 -23.34
N VAL A 273 14.29 23.61 -24.30
CA VAL A 273 14.75 24.06 -25.63
C VAL A 273 13.58 24.55 -26.48
N SER A 274 12.36 24.02 -26.29
CA SER A 274 11.14 24.52 -26.96
C SER A 274 10.69 25.91 -26.51
N PHE A 275 11.18 26.42 -25.38
CA PHE A 275 10.99 27.81 -24.95
C PHE A 275 12.10 28.76 -25.40
N SER A 276 13.26 28.25 -25.85
CA SER A 276 14.43 29.08 -26.21
C SER A 276 14.54 29.39 -27.71
N SER A 277 13.69 28.82 -28.58
CA SER A 277 13.79 28.99 -30.04
C SER A 277 12.65 29.81 -30.67
N LYS A 278 11.90 30.59 -29.88
CA LYS A 278 10.98 31.63 -30.41
C LYS A 278 11.48 33.01 -29.99
N GLY A 279 12.42 33.55 -30.75
CA GLY A 279 12.94 34.89 -30.48
C GLY A 279 14.07 35.35 -31.39
N VAL A 280 14.05 35.03 -32.68
CA VAL A 280 14.76 35.82 -33.70
C VAL A 280 13.99 35.72 -35.03
N THR A 281 13.09 36.69 -35.25
CA THR A 281 12.84 37.38 -36.52
C THR A 281 12.14 38.67 -36.18
#